data_AF-A1HNB7-F1
#
_entry.id   AF-A1HNB7-F1
#
_cell.length_a   1.000
_cell.length_b   1.000
_cell.length_c   1.000
_cell.angle_alpha   90.00
_cell.angle_beta   90.00
_cell.angle_gamma   90.00
#
_symmetry.space_group_name_H-M   'P 1'
#
loop_
_entity.id
_entity.type
_entity.pdbx_description
1 polymer ?
#
loop_
_entity_poly.entity_id
_entity_poly.type
_entity_poly.pdbx_seq_one_letter_code
_entity_poly.pdbx_strand_id
1 'polypeptide(L)'
;MLENDEEIILDNTNNVFVGPNGYFKIVIDEFDGKVVKAWHVEDAKGNKTGNLAERAQGKNIDVLINTSNRTVAHFVGKMATKLIAEQEAKIAQLQAELAAAKAGK
;
A
#
# COMPACT_ATOMS: atom_id res chain seq x y z
N MET A 1 7.65 -10.10 -19.03
CA MET A 1 7.10 -9.66 -17.74
C MET A 1 7.89 -10.42 -16.67
N LEU A 2 8.32 -9.78 -15.57
CA LEU A 2 8.93 -10.48 -14.45
C LEU A 2 7.79 -10.84 -13.49
N GLU A 3 7.21 -12.01 -13.70
CA GLU A 3 6.17 -12.59 -12.86
C GLU A 3 6.82 -13.67 -11.99
N ASN A 4 6.22 -13.98 -10.85
CA ASN A 4 6.65 -15.15 -10.08
C ASN A 4 6.39 -16.44 -10.87
N ASP A 5 7.20 -17.47 -10.64
CA ASP A 5 6.97 -18.78 -11.24
C ASP A 5 5.78 -19.51 -10.61
N GLU A 6 5.57 -19.32 -9.32
CA GLU A 6 4.44 -19.85 -8.54
C GLU A 6 3.56 -18.72 -7.97
N GLU A 7 2.25 -19.00 -7.90
CA GLU A 7 1.28 -18.10 -7.30
C GLU A 7 1.50 -17.99 -5.79
N ILE A 8 1.57 -16.75 -5.28
CA ILE A 8 1.58 -16.50 -3.85
C ILE A 8 0.14 -16.39 -3.37
N ILE A 9 -0.33 -17.38 -2.61
CA ILE A 9 -1.65 -17.37 -2.00
C ILE A 9 -1.52 -16.93 -0.54
N LEU A 10 -2.21 -15.84 -0.18
CA LEU A 10 -2.29 -15.34 1.19
C LEU A 10 -3.71 -15.51 1.72
N ASP A 11 -3.83 -16.10 2.91
CA ASP A 11 -5.10 -16.39 3.57
C ASP A 11 -5.05 -16.10 5.08
N ASN A 12 -6.12 -16.42 5.81
CA ASN A 12 -6.18 -16.19 7.26
C ASN A 12 -5.13 -16.98 8.07
N THR A 13 -4.56 -18.04 7.50
CA THR A 13 -3.56 -18.90 8.16
C THR A 13 -2.13 -18.52 7.72
N ASN A 14 -1.96 -18.09 6.48
CA ASN A 14 -0.71 -17.68 5.86
C ASN A 14 -0.86 -16.26 5.32
N ASN A 15 -0.94 -15.28 6.22
CA ASN A 15 -1.20 -13.88 5.87
C ASN A 15 0.09 -13.09 5.57
N VAL A 16 1.25 -13.75 5.59
CA VAL A 16 2.56 -13.12 5.35
C VAL A 16 3.29 -13.83 4.24
N PHE A 17 3.71 -13.07 3.23
CA PHE A 17 4.70 -13.51 2.24
C PHE A 17 6.05 -12.90 2.58
N VAL A 18 7.10 -13.74 2.63
CA VAL A 18 8.48 -13.28 2.79
C VAL A 18 9.14 -13.25 1.41
N GLY A 19 9.56 -12.06 0.99
CA GLY A 19 10.25 -11.87 -0.28
C GLY A 19 11.63 -12.52 -0.33
N PRO A 20 12.24 -12.62 -1.53
CA PRO A 20 13.56 -13.22 -1.71
C PRO A 20 14.60 -12.65 -0.76
N ASN A 21 15.41 -13.54 -0.17
CA ASN A 21 16.45 -13.20 0.81
C ASN A 21 15.97 -12.42 2.04
N GLY A 22 14.66 -12.38 2.31
CA GLY A 22 14.09 -11.64 3.45
C GLY A 22 14.17 -10.12 3.30
N TYR A 23 14.34 -9.59 2.08
CA TYR A 23 14.47 -8.14 1.87
C TYR A 23 13.19 -7.35 2.14
N PHE A 24 12.04 -7.99 1.99
CA PHE A 24 10.74 -7.42 2.29
C PHE A 24 9.77 -8.51 2.74
N LYS A 25 8.67 -8.08 3.34
CA LYS A 25 7.48 -8.91 3.57
C LYS A 25 6.24 -8.20 3.08
N ILE A 26 5.27 -8.95 2.59
CA ILE A 26 3.90 -8.48 2.37
C ILE A 26 3.06 -9.08 3.49
N VAL A 27 2.31 -8.25 4.20
CA VAL A 27 1.49 -8.66 5.34
C VAL A 27 0.05 -8.24 5.09
N ILE A 28 -0.86 -9.19 5.14
CA ILE A 28 -2.31 -8.96 5.12
C ILE A 28 -2.77 -8.73 6.56
N ASP A 29 -3.23 -7.53 6.85
CA ASP A 29 -3.71 -7.13 8.17
C ASP A 29 -5.19 -7.47 8.36
N GLU A 30 -6.00 -7.29 7.31
CA GLU A 30 -7.44 -7.52 7.35
C GLU A 30 -7.98 -8.01 6.00
N PHE A 31 -8.72 -9.12 6.01
CA PHE A 31 -9.39 -9.71 4.87
C PHE A 31 -10.82 -10.13 5.24
N ASP A 32 -11.82 -9.67 4.50
CA ASP A 32 -13.24 -9.94 4.79
C ASP A 32 -13.79 -11.22 4.11
N GLY A 33 -12.92 -12.03 3.50
CA GLY A 33 -13.29 -13.19 2.69
C GLY A 33 -13.53 -12.88 1.21
N LYS A 34 -13.61 -11.59 0.84
CA LYS A 34 -13.77 -11.13 -0.55
C LYS A 34 -12.78 -10.05 -0.95
N VAL A 35 -12.39 -9.19 -0.02
CA VAL A 35 -11.58 -7.99 -0.25
C VAL A 35 -10.54 -7.84 0.85
N VAL A 36 -9.32 -7.50 0.44
CA VAL A 36 -8.26 -7.10 1.37
C VAL A 36 -8.56 -5.67 1.84
N LYS A 37 -8.86 -5.51 3.13
CA LYS A 37 -9.20 -4.23 3.77
C LYS A 37 -7.99 -3.48 4.30
N ALA A 38 -6.96 -4.23 4.68
CA ALA A 38 -5.72 -3.66 5.13
C ALA A 38 -4.54 -4.59 4.82
N TRP A 39 -3.46 -4.00 4.31
CA TRP A 39 -2.19 -4.68 4.12
C TRP A 39 -1.04 -3.67 4.07
N HIS A 40 0.16 -4.13 4.36
CA HIS A 40 1.37 -3.32 4.32
C HIS A 40 2.59 -4.11 3.83
N VAL A 41 3.66 -3.40 3.53
CA VAL A 41 4.98 -3.96 3.24
C VAL A 41 5.92 -3.65 4.41
N GLU A 42 6.66 -4.66 4.86
CA GLU A 42 7.78 -4.50 5.79
C GLU A 42 9.11 -4.61 5.04
N ASP A 43 10.10 -3.79 5.39
CA ASP A 43 11.48 -3.99 4.93
C ASP A 43 12.27 -4.93 5.85
N ALA A 44 13.48 -5.32 5.42
CA ALA A 44 14.39 -6.16 6.22
C ALA A 44 14.76 -5.59 7.60
N LYS A 45 14.55 -4.30 7.82
CA LYS A 45 14.83 -3.61 9.10
C LYS A 45 13.58 -3.52 9.98
N GLY A 46 12.43 -3.99 9.51
CA GLY A 46 11.14 -3.94 10.21
C GLY A 46 10.40 -2.62 10.04
N ASN A 47 10.84 -1.72 9.15
CA ASN A 47 10.07 -0.52 8.82
C ASN A 47 8.84 -0.93 8.02
N LYS A 48 7.69 -0.33 8.34
CA LYS A 48 6.39 -0.65 7.72
C LYS A 48 5.85 0.51 6.91
N THR A 49 5.22 0.22 5.78
CA THR A 49 4.36 1.19 5.11
C THR A 49 3.08 1.43 5.91
N GLY A 50 2.34 2.51 5.58
CA GLY A 50 0.95 2.63 5.99
C GLY A 50 0.05 1.59 5.30
N ASN A 51 -1.26 1.63 5.58
CA ASN A 51 -2.24 0.76 4.92
C ASN A 51 -2.30 1.06 3.41
N LEU A 52 -2.00 0.06 2.59
CA LEU A 52 -1.98 0.16 1.13
C LEU A 52 -3.32 -0.20 0.47
N ALA A 53 -4.31 -0.66 1.22
CA ALA A 53 -5.65 -1.01 0.71
C ALA A 53 -6.53 0.21 0.39
N GLU A 54 -6.20 1.42 0.90
CA GLU A 54 -7.07 2.61 0.75
C GLU A 54 -7.44 2.92 -0.72
N ARG A 55 -6.54 2.62 -1.66
CA ARG A 55 -6.75 2.87 -3.10
C ARG A 55 -7.24 1.66 -3.89
N ALA A 56 -7.13 0.45 -3.35
CA ALA A 56 -7.43 -0.78 -4.07
C ALA A 56 -8.26 -1.71 -3.17
N GLN A 57 -9.58 -1.69 -3.37
CA GLN A 57 -10.53 -2.55 -2.65
C GLN A 57 -10.78 -3.85 -3.42
N GLY A 58 -9.70 -4.57 -3.72
CA GLY A 58 -9.73 -5.83 -4.47
C GLY A 58 -9.29 -7.03 -3.64
N LYS A 59 -9.37 -8.21 -4.28
CA LYS A 59 -8.78 -9.46 -3.76
C LYS A 59 -7.34 -9.72 -4.22
N ASN A 60 -6.89 -9.01 -5.25
CA ASN A 60 -5.57 -9.18 -5.83
C ASN A 60 -4.68 -7.99 -5.45
N ILE A 61 -3.41 -8.27 -5.18
CA ILE A 61 -2.41 -7.27 -4.84
C ILE A 61 -1.33 -7.28 -5.90
N ASP A 62 -1.22 -6.19 -6.64
CA ASP A 62 -0.10 -5.92 -7.53
C ASP A 62 0.81 -4.88 -6.87
N VAL A 63 2.07 -5.25 -6.60
CA VAL A 63 3.02 -4.37 -5.92
C VAL A 63 4.34 -4.25 -6.69
N LEU A 64 4.81 -3.02 -6.84
CA LEU A 64 6.14 -2.70 -7.35
C LEU A 64 6.98 -2.13 -6.19
N ILE A 65 8.07 -2.82 -5.85
CA ILE A 65 8.96 -2.45 -4.74
C ILE A 65 10.25 -1.84 -5.30
N ASN A 66 10.85 -0.92 -4.55
CA ASN A 66 12.07 -0.17 -4.88
C ASN A 66 11.87 0.91 -5.96
N THR A 67 11.40 2.08 -5.55
CA THR A 67 11.23 3.26 -6.42
C THR A 67 12.54 3.84 -6.95
N SER A 68 13.69 3.46 -6.40
CA SER A 68 15.01 3.84 -6.94
C SER A 68 15.40 2.99 -8.16
N ASN A 69 14.71 1.87 -8.41
CA ASN A 69 14.86 1.11 -9.64
C ASN A 69 14.26 1.89 -10.82
N ARG A 70 15.03 2.06 -11.90
CA ARG A 70 14.62 2.84 -13.09
C ARG A 70 13.30 2.36 -13.71
N THR A 71 13.04 1.06 -13.71
CA THR A 71 11.81 0.48 -14.26
C THR A 71 10.62 0.85 -13.39
N VAL A 72 10.73 0.67 -12.07
CA VAL A 72 9.66 0.99 -11.10
C VAL A 72 9.39 2.49 -11.08
N ALA A 73 10.44 3.31 -11.09
CA ALA A 73 10.35 4.77 -11.11
C ALA A 73 9.50 5.30 -12.27
N HIS A 74 9.59 4.68 -13.45
CA HIS A 74 8.81 5.08 -14.61
C HIS A 74 7.30 4.87 -14.42
N PHE A 75 6.90 3.79 -13.75
CA PHE A 75 5.48 3.55 -13.42
C PHE A 75 4.97 4.53 -12.37
N VAL A 76 5.76 4.78 -11.32
CA VAL A 76 5.40 5.77 -10.29
C VAL A 76 5.27 7.17 -10.89
N GLY A 77 6.18 7.55 -11.79
CA GLY A 77 6.14 8.84 -12.48
C GLY A 77 4.84 9.08 -13.25
N LYS A 78 4.27 8.05 -13.87
CA LYS A 78 2.97 8.15 -14.57
C LYS A 78 1.79 8.41 -13.62
N MET A 79 1.89 7.97 -12.36
CA MET A 79 0.85 8.13 -11.36
C MET A 79 1.05 9.37 -10.47
N ALA A 80 2.27 9.91 -10.41
CA ALA A 80 2.69 10.92 -9.45
C ALA A 80 1.79 12.17 -9.43
N THR A 81 1.44 12.73 -10.59
CA THR A 81 0.59 13.93 -10.66
C THR A 81 -0.81 13.69 -10.08
N LYS A 82 -1.39 12.51 -10.33
CA LYS A 82 -2.70 12.14 -9.77
C LYS A 82 -2.60 11.94 -8.25
N LEU A 83 -1.55 11.28 -7.79
CA LEU A 83 -1.24 11.10 -6.37
C LEU A 83 -1.12 12.44 -5.64
N ILE A 84 -0.42 13.41 -6.23
CA ILE A 84 -0.27 14.75 -5.66
C ILE A 84 -1.63 15.43 -5.52
N ALA A 85 -2.44 15.41 -6.58
CA ALA A 85 -3.79 16.00 -6.55
C ALA A 85 -4.69 15.34 -5.47
N GLU A 86 -4.64 14.01 -5.34
CA GLU A 86 -5.36 13.27 -4.29
C GLU A 86 -4.88 13.67 -2.88
N GLN A 87 -3.58 13.85 -2.68
CA GLN A 87 -3.00 14.26 -1.40
C GLN A 87 -3.38 15.71 -1.04
N GLU A 88 -3.34 16.62 -2.00
CA GLU A 88 -3.75 18.03 -1.80
C GLU A 88 -5.23 18.11 -1.37
N ALA A 89 -6.12 17.34 -2.01
CA ALA A 89 -7.52 17.27 -1.63
C ALA A 89 -7.72 16.72 -0.20
N LYS A 90 -7.00 15.65 0.16
CA LYS A 90 -7.07 15.05 1.50
C LYS A 90 -6.53 16.01 2.57
N ILE A 91 -5.46 16.75 2.28
CA ILE A 91 -4.90 17.79 3.17
C ILE A 91 -5.92 18.90 3.38
N ALA A 92 -6.56 19.40 2.32
CA ALA A 92 -7.57 20.44 2.42
C ALA A 92 -8.77 20.00 3.29
N GLN A 93 -9.22 18.76 3.11
CA GLN A 93 -10.29 18.19 3.94
C GLN A 93 -9.90 18.10 5.42
N LEU A 94 -8.72 17.55 5.72
CA LEU A 94 -8.22 17.43 7.09
C LEU A 94 -8.03 18.80 7.76
N GLN A 95 -7.60 19.81 7.01
CA GLN A 95 -7.50 21.19 7.51
C GLN A 95 -8.88 21.78 7.85
N ALA A 96 -9.90 21.51 7.01
CA ALA A 96 -11.27 21.94 7.28
C ALA A 96 -11.86 21.27 8.51
N GLU A 97 -11.66 19.95 8.67
CA GLU A 97 -12.09 19.18 9.84
C GLU A 97 -11.40 19.68 11.12
N LEU A 98 -10.09 19.96 11.06
CA LEU A 98 -9.35 20.52 12.18
C LEU A 98 -9.85 21.92 12.57
N ALA A 99 -10.18 22.76 11.59
CA ALA A 99 -10.74 24.08 11.83
C ALA A 99 -12.13 23.99 12.50
N ALA A 100 -12.99 23.09 12.03
CA ALA A 100 -14.31 22.84 12.62
C ALA A 100 -14.20 22.30 14.06
N ALA A 101 -13.27 21.37 14.31
CA ALA A 101 -13.03 20.83 15.64
C ALA A 101 -12.48 21.87 16.64
N LYS A 102 -11.72 22.86 16.15
CA LYS A 102 -11.25 23.99 16.95
C LYS A 102 -12.33 25.05 17.20
N ALA A 103 -13.31 25.18 16.31
CA ALA A 103 -14.41 26.13 16.47
C ALA A 103 -15.56 25.61 17.36
N GLY A 104 -15.64 24.29 17.56
CA GLY A 104 -16.62 23.64 18.45
C GLY A 104 -16.15 23.40 19.89
N LYS A 105 -14.97 23.90 20.28
CA LYS A 105 -14.45 23.94 21.65
C LYS A 105 -14.38 25.37 22.14
#